data_AF-A0A1Q5LIN8-F1
#
_entry.id   AF-A0A1Q5LIN8-F1
#
_cell.length_a   1.000
_cell.length_b   1.000
_cell.length_c   1.000
_cell.angle_alpha   90.00
_cell.angle_beta   90.00
_cell.angle_gamma   90.00
#
_symmetry.space_group_name_H-M   'P 1'
#
loop_
_entity.id
_entity.type
_entity.pdbx_description
1 polymer ?
#
loop_
_entity_poly.entity_id
_entity_poly.type
_entity_poly.pdbx_seq_one_letter_code
_entity_poly.pdbx_strand_id
1 'polypeptide(L)'
;MADSTIKVPDTTRDHLAALARERGTTIGALVAELAASQLTAAQLRERVEEGRRIMRERMNCTLTDEEFDATPHALERVYEIAAENARRAAEGNAA
;
A
#
# COMPACT_ATOMS: atom_id res chain seq x y z
N MET A 1 -2.31 20.81 14.49
CA MET A 1 -2.30 20.68 13.02
C MET A 1 -2.96 21.94 12.47
N ALA A 2 -2.40 22.56 11.44
CA ALA A 2 -2.98 23.79 10.88
C ALA A 2 -4.03 23.43 9.83
N ASP A 3 -5.27 23.86 10.05
CA ASP A 3 -6.34 23.68 9.08
C ASP A 3 -6.08 24.59 7.87
N SER A 4 -6.12 23.99 6.68
CA SER A 4 -5.92 24.71 5.42
C SER A 4 -7.23 24.78 4.65
N THR A 5 -7.54 25.93 4.08
CA THR A 5 -8.74 26.11 3.25
C THR A 5 -8.36 26.02 1.78
N ILE A 6 -9.00 25.10 1.06
CA ILE A 6 -8.92 25.01 -0.41
C ILE A 6 -10.16 25.65 -1.04
N LYS A 7 -9.97 26.38 -2.14
CA LYS A 7 -11.08 26.88 -2.95
C LYS A 7 -11.41 25.84 -4.02
N VAL A 8 -12.69 25.50 -4.13
CA VAL A 8 -13.22 24.56 -5.13
C VAL A 8 -14.48 25.15 -5.77
N PRO A 9 -14.82 24.75 -7.01
CA PRO A 9 -16.09 25.10 -7.62
C PRO A 9 -17.28 24.61 -6.78
N ASP A 10 -18.41 25.33 -6.84
CA ASP A 10 -19.63 24.94 -6.12
C ASP A 10 -20.12 23.55 -6.51
N THR A 11 -20.02 23.20 -7.79
CA THR A 11 -20.37 21.86 -8.30
C THR A 11 -19.54 20.76 -7.63
N THR A 12 -18.25 20.99 -7.43
CA THR A 12 -17.36 20.05 -6.72
C THR A 12 -17.71 19.97 -5.24
N ARG A 13 -17.97 21.11 -4.58
CA ARG A 13 -18.38 21.16 -3.18
C ARG A 13 -19.67 20.37 -2.95
N ASP A 14 -20.68 20.56 -3.80
CA ASP A 14 -21.98 19.88 -3.67
C ASP A 14 -21.87 18.39 -3.94
N HIS A 15 -21.04 17.99 -4.90
CA HIS A 15 -20.75 16.58 -5.16
C HIS A 15 -20.05 15.90 -3.96
N LEU A 16 -19.01 16.53 -3.40
CA LEU A 16 -18.34 16.02 -2.20
C LEU A 16 -19.29 15.97 -0.99
N ALA A 17 -20.20 16.93 -0.86
CA ALA A 17 -21.22 16.93 0.19
C ALA A 17 -22.20 15.75 0.05
N ALA A 18 -22.60 15.39 -1.17
CA ALA A 18 -23.41 14.19 -1.42
C ALA A 18 -22.66 12.91 -1.03
N LEU A 19 -21.42 12.74 -1.51
CA LEU A 19 -20.58 11.58 -1.18
C LEU A 19 -20.32 11.43 0.32
N ALA A 20 -20.03 12.54 1.01
CA ALA A 20 -19.81 12.52 2.45
C ALA A 20 -21.05 12.05 3.21
N ARG A 21 -22.25 12.52 2.80
CA ARG A 21 -23.53 12.09 3.39
C ARG A 21 -23.81 10.61 3.17
N GLU A 22 -23.59 10.09 1.96
CA GLU A 22 -23.76 8.66 1.65
C GLU A 22 -22.85 7.77 2.50
N ARG A 23 -21.64 8.24 2.80
CA ARG A 23 -20.64 7.52 3.60
C ARG A 23 -20.72 7.80 5.10
N GLY A 24 -21.68 8.62 5.55
CA GLY A 24 -21.81 8.99 6.96
C GLY A 24 -20.61 9.75 7.53
N THR A 25 -19.87 10.49 6.68
CA THR A 25 -18.65 11.22 7.04
C THR A 25 -18.76 12.71 6.71
N THR A 26 -17.70 13.49 6.95
CA THR A 26 -17.63 14.91 6.59
C THR A 26 -16.82 15.11 5.30
N ILE A 27 -17.01 16.24 4.60
CA ILE A 27 -16.20 16.57 3.41
C ILE A 27 -14.70 16.59 3.75
N GLY A 28 -14.33 17.17 4.89
CA GLY A 28 -12.94 17.21 5.34
C GLY A 28 -12.35 15.82 5.56
N ALA A 29 -13.09 14.93 6.23
CA ALA A 29 -12.68 13.54 6.44
C ALA A 29 -12.58 12.76 5.12
N LEU A 30 -13.54 12.94 4.21
CA LEU A 30 -13.51 12.33 2.88
C LEU A 30 -12.28 12.76 2.08
N VAL A 31 -11.94 14.05 2.11
CA VAL A 31 -10.74 14.58 1.42
C VAL A 31 -9.46 14.08 2.09
N ALA A 32 -9.44 13.97 3.42
CA ALA A 32 -8.30 13.40 4.14
C ALA A 32 -8.07 11.93 3.80
N GLU A 33 -9.14 11.13 3.74
CA GLU A 33 -9.08 9.73 3.29
C GLU A 33 -8.58 9.62 1.84
N LEU A 34 -9.09 10.48 0.95
CA LEU A 34 -8.66 10.52 -0.44
C LEU A 34 -7.15 10.83 -0.54
N ALA A 35 -6.69 11.87 0.16
CA ALA A 35 -5.28 12.24 0.21
C ALA A 35 -4.40 11.14 0.81
N ALA A 36 -4.88 10.40 1.82
CA ALA A 36 -4.16 9.28 2.39
C ALA A 36 -4.05 8.07 1.44
N SER A 37 -5.07 7.85 0.60
CA SER A 37 -5.09 6.74 -0.36
C SER A 37 -4.26 6.99 -1.62
N GLN A 38 -4.17 8.24 -2.05
CA GLN A 38 -3.49 8.63 -3.30
C GLN A 38 -2.09 9.17 -2.99
N LEU A 39 -1.14 8.26 -2.82
CA LEU A 39 0.26 8.63 -2.64
C LEU A 39 0.80 9.33 -3.90
N THR A 40 1.59 10.38 -3.69
CA THR A 40 2.37 10.99 -4.78
C THR A 40 3.46 10.03 -5.26
N ALA A 41 3.96 10.22 -6.48
CA ALA A 41 5.07 9.43 -7.01
C ALA A 41 6.32 9.48 -6.11
N ALA A 42 6.60 10.62 -5.48
CA ALA A 42 7.71 10.77 -4.54
C ALA A 42 7.51 9.93 -3.27
N GLN A 43 6.32 10.00 -2.67
CA GLN A 43 5.98 9.22 -1.48
C GLN A 43 5.94 7.70 -1.76
N LEU A 44 5.52 7.31 -2.97
CA LEU A 44 5.56 5.92 -3.38
C LEU A 44 7.00 5.41 -3.46
N ARG A 45 7.91 6.17 -4.08
CA ARG A 45 9.34 5.81 -4.13
C ARG A 45 9.93 5.72 -2.73
N GLU A 46 9.65 6.68 -1.85
CA GLU A 46 10.11 6.65 -0.47
C GLU A 46 9.61 5.39 0.27
N ARG A 47 8.33 5.01 0.10
CA ARG A 47 7.81 3.74 0.65
C ARG A 47 8.52 2.51 0.10
N VAL A 48 8.87 2.51 -1.19
CA VAL A 48 9.60 1.41 -1.82
C VAL A 48 11.02 1.32 -1.27
N GLU A 49 11.72 2.45 -1.16
CA GLU A 49 13.06 2.54 -0.59
C GLU A 49 13.07 2.09 0.88
N GLU A 50 12.11 2.54 1.67
CA GLU A 50 11.94 2.13 3.06
C GLU A 50 11.62 0.63 3.18
N GLY A 51 10.73 0.12 2.33
CA GLY A 51 10.42 -1.31 2.27
C GLY A 51 11.66 -2.16 1.96
N ARG A 52 12.48 -1.72 1.00
CA ARG A 52 13.76 -2.37 0.65
C ARG A 52 14.73 -2.34 1.82
N ARG A 53 14.84 -1.21 2.52
CA ARG A 53 15.66 -1.11 3.74
C ARG A 53 15.22 -2.12 4.79
N ILE A 54 13.92 -2.17 5.10
CA ILE A 54 13.37 -3.10 6.09
C ILE A 54 13.63 -4.56 5.70
N MET A 55 13.47 -4.92 4.43
CA MET A 55 13.76 -6.29 3.95
C MET A 55 15.23 -6.68 4.13
N ARG A 56 16.16 -5.76 3.86
CA ARG A 56 17.59 -6.02 4.05
C ARG A 56 17.96 -6.12 5.53
N GLU A 57 17.46 -5.20 6.36
CA GLU A 57 17.81 -5.12 7.78
C GLU A 57 17.16 -6.22 8.62
N ARG A 58 15.89 -6.57 8.34
CA ARG A 58 15.10 -7.45 9.21
C ARG A 58 14.85 -8.85 8.65
N MET A 59 14.86 -9.01 7.33
CA MET A 59 14.58 -10.30 6.67
C MET A 59 15.84 -10.92 6.05
N ASN A 60 17.02 -10.31 6.27
CA ASN A 60 18.29 -10.73 5.68
C ASN A 60 18.21 -10.91 4.15
N CYS A 61 17.36 -10.12 3.48
CA CYS A 61 17.21 -10.21 2.04
C CYS A 61 18.49 -9.72 1.36
N THR A 62 19.11 -10.57 0.55
CA THR A 62 20.35 -10.26 -0.18
C THR A 62 20.11 -9.76 -1.61
N LEU A 63 18.85 -9.65 -2.04
CA LEU A 63 18.54 -9.12 -3.38
C LEU A 63 18.99 -7.66 -3.49
N THR A 64 19.65 -7.38 -4.61
CA THR A 64 19.97 -6.04 -5.06
C THR A 64 18.74 -5.35 -5.63
N ASP A 65 18.82 -4.03 -5.79
CA ASP A 65 17.68 -3.27 -6.30
C ASP A 65 17.34 -3.61 -7.76
N GLU A 66 18.36 -3.90 -8.57
CA GLU A 66 18.20 -4.37 -9.95
C GLU A 66 17.49 -5.73 -10.03
N GLU A 67 17.79 -6.66 -9.13
CA GLU A 67 17.12 -7.97 -9.08
C GLU A 67 15.65 -7.85 -8.64
N PHE A 68 15.35 -6.92 -7.72
CA PHE A 68 13.98 -6.59 -7.34
C PHE A 68 13.21 -5.96 -8.50
N ASP A 69 13.82 -5.06 -9.25
CA ASP A 69 13.19 -4.38 -10.38
C ASP A 69 12.99 -5.32 -11.58
N ALA A 70 13.92 -6.25 -11.79
CA ALA A 70 13.83 -7.29 -12.80
C ALA A 70 12.78 -8.38 -12.45
N THR A 71 12.38 -8.47 -11.18
CA THR A 71 11.46 -9.49 -10.68
C THR A 71 10.20 -8.86 -10.07
N PRO A 72 9.32 -8.26 -10.89
CA PRO A 72 8.03 -7.79 -10.38
C PRO A 72 7.27 -8.96 -9.73
N HIS A 73 6.58 -8.67 -8.62
CA HIS A 73 5.88 -9.66 -7.80
C HIS A 73 6.76 -10.72 -7.10
N ALA A 74 8.07 -10.49 -6.95
CA ALA A 74 8.98 -11.44 -6.28
C ALA A 74 8.46 -11.93 -4.91
N LEU A 75 7.93 -11.02 -4.08
CA LEU A 75 7.40 -11.35 -2.76
C LEU A 75 6.19 -12.30 -2.81
N GLU A 76 5.26 -12.08 -3.75
CA GLU A 76 4.08 -12.91 -3.92
C GLU A 76 4.49 -14.34 -4.28
N ARG A 77 5.42 -14.49 -5.23
CA ARG A 77 5.98 -15.79 -5.62
C ARG A 77 6.71 -16.50 -4.48
N VAL A 78 7.43 -15.75 -3.64
CA VAL A 78 8.07 -16.32 -2.44
C VAL A 78 7.04 -16.89 -1.48
N TYR A 79 5.93 -16.16 -1.23
CA TYR A 79 4.86 -16.66 -0.37
C TYR A 79 4.15 -17.89 -0.95
N GLU A 80 3.93 -17.93 -2.26
CA GLU A 80 3.37 -19.10 -2.94
C GLU A 80 4.24 -20.36 -2.74
N ILE A 81 5.55 -20.23 -2.98
CA ILE A 81 6.51 -21.33 -2.80
C ILE A 81 6.57 -21.76 -1.34
N ALA A 82 6.63 -20.81 -0.39
CA ALA A 82 6.65 -21.12 1.03
C ALA A 82 5.36 -21.87 1.46
N ALA A 83 4.20 -21.42 0.96
CA ALA A 83 2.92 -22.06 1.25
C ALA A 83 2.83 -23.47 0.64
N GLU A 84 3.37 -23.68 -0.57
CA GLU A 84 3.45 -24.99 -1.18
C GLU A 84 4.36 -25.95 -0.39
N ASN A 85 5.54 -25.48 0.02
CA ASN A 85 6.47 -26.27 0.82
C ASN A 85 5.85 -26.65 2.18
N ALA A 86 5.12 -25.73 2.82
CA ALA A 86 4.41 -26.01 4.07
C ALA A 86 3.33 -27.08 3.90
N ARG A 87 2.55 -27.04 2.80
CA ARG A 87 1.54 -28.06 2.49
C ARG A 87 2.17 -29.43 2.26
N ARG A 88 3.21 -29.50 1.43
CA ARG A 88 3.95 -30.74 1.17
C ARG A 88 4.55 -31.35 2.44
N ALA A 89 5.10 -30.51 3.32
CA ALA A 89 5.61 -30.97 4.62
C ALA A 89 4.50 -31.53 5.52
N ALA A 90 3.31 -30.93 5.52
CA ALA A 90 2.17 -31.42 6.29
C ALA A 90 1.62 -32.76 5.74
N GLU A 91 1.57 -32.91 4.41
CA GLU A 91 1.13 -34.14 3.74
C GLU A 91 2.12 -35.31 3.94
N GLY A 92 3.43 -35.03 3.89
CA GLY A 92 4.48 -36.02 4.12
C GLY A 92 4.62 -36.46 5.58
N ASN A 93 4.12 -35.68 6.54
CA ASN A 93 4.14 -36.00 7.97
C ASN A 93 2.85 -36.73 8.44
N ALA A 94 1.90 -36.98 7.52
CA ALA A 94 0.66 -37.70 7.77
C ALA A 94 0.68 -39.16 7.26
N ALA A 95 1.85 -39.65 6.81
CA ALA A 95 2.12 -41.03 6.39
C ALA A 95 3.14 -41.69 7.34
#